data_AF-A0A7V5WH81-F1
#
_entry.id   AF-A0A7V5WH81-F1
#
_cell.length_a   1.000
_cell.length_b   1.000
_cell.length_c   1.000
_cell.angle_alpha   90.00
_cell.angle_beta   90.00
_cell.angle_gamma   90.00
#
_symmetry.space_group_name_H-M   'P 1'
#
loop_
_entity.id
_entity.type
_entity.pdbx_description
1 polymer ?
#
loop_
_entity_poly.entity_id
_entity_poly.type
_entity_poly.pdbx_seq_one_letter_code
_entity_poly.pdbx_strand_id
1 'polypeptide(L)'
;MVWGGAARSVNTGVRLSMSFLRENSWSGFCAAVDRVRRWVVWYTVAAVMVVPPAGASAADSPGPPDGPASAYPGYQGDGAGFEPSSQCSICHENIHAQFSESMHAKSYENPFFRAAFFKVLLPRHREDRTLTGEAAGCIACHAPVMYTQMKGKTVSIKSDGPDLGGVECDFCHRISGYKGEEPGSANYVAEPGRQKFGPFAQTSDWHHVYSELQTRSEICGICHNRTNRHGLEIISTYTEWRESRYAKHDIQCQDCHMTVQGFLTAGKPVYASGRASQNVLTFSPERERL
;
A
#
# COMPACT_ATOMS: atom_id res chain seq x y z
N MET A 1 26.07 -47.56 -37.63
CA MET A 1 25.99 -46.92 -38.96
C MET A 1 25.82 -45.42 -38.70
N VAL A 2 26.85 -44.65 -38.36
CA VAL A 2 27.96 -44.04 -39.13
C VAL A 2 27.54 -43.14 -40.31
N TRP A 3 28.13 -41.92 -40.34
CA TRP A 3 28.22 -40.88 -41.38
C TRP A 3 26.98 -39.98 -41.56
N GLY A 4 27.04 -38.64 -41.56
CA GLY A 4 28.12 -37.72 -41.95
C GLY A 4 27.98 -37.34 -43.42
N GLY A 5 27.77 -36.07 -43.77
CA GLY A 5 27.83 -35.66 -45.19
C GLY A 5 27.15 -34.37 -45.55
N ALA A 6 27.95 -33.42 -46.02
CA ALA A 6 27.60 -32.11 -46.55
C ALA A 6 26.90 -32.16 -47.92
N ALA A 7 26.21 -31.07 -48.28
CA ALA A 7 25.93 -30.67 -49.66
C ALA A 7 25.98 -29.13 -49.70
N ARG A 8 27.08 -28.50 -50.14
CA ARG A 8 27.44 -28.15 -51.53
C ARG A 8 26.28 -27.60 -52.38
N SER A 9 26.20 -26.27 -52.38
CA SER A 9 26.13 -25.37 -53.53
C SER A 9 25.86 -25.99 -54.91
N VAL A 10 24.77 -25.55 -55.54
CA VAL A 10 24.69 -25.37 -56.99
C VAL A 10 24.31 -23.91 -57.26
N ASN A 11 25.16 -23.26 -58.03
CA ASN A 11 25.07 -21.88 -58.46
C ASN A 11 24.45 -21.88 -59.88
N THR A 12 23.27 -21.30 -60.05
CA THR A 12 22.77 -20.87 -61.37
C THR A 12 22.59 -19.37 -61.31
N GLY A 13 23.47 -18.67 -62.02
CA GLY A 13 23.52 -17.22 -62.01
C GLY A 13 22.39 -16.58 -62.80
N VAL A 14 22.03 -15.38 -62.36
CA VAL A 14 21.56 -14.30 -63.23
C VAL A 14 22.34 -13.06 -62.82
N ARG A 15 23.18 -12.57 -63.73
CA ARG A 15 23.86 -11.28 -63.61
C ARG A 15 22.86 -10.16 -63.83
N LEU A 16 22.79 -9.22 -62.90
CA LEU A 16 22.28 -7.87 -63.15
C LEU A 16 23.34 -6.88 -62.67
N SER A 17 23.88 -6.14 -63.63
CA SER A 17 24.85 -5.07 -63.43
C SER A 17 24.14 -3.85 -62.86
N MET A 18 24.57 -3.38 -61.68
CA MET A 18 24.30 -2.02 -61.22
C MET A 18 25.61 -1.38 -60.79
N SER A 19 26.06 -0.48 -61.64
CA SER A 19 27.09 0.51 -61.38
C SER A 19 26.63 1.50 -60.30
N PHE A 20 27.59 2.14 -59.64
CA PHE A 20 27.50 3.27 -58.71
C PHE A 20 27.22 2.96 -57.23
N LEU A 21 28.31 2.70 -56.49
CA LEU A 21 28.50 3.30 -55.17
C LEU A 21 29.85 4.01 -55.16
N ARG A 22 29.82 5.34 -55.16
CA ARG A 22 30.95 6.20 -54.81
C ARG A 22 30.65 6.84 -53.46
N GLU A 23 31.70 6.86 -52.66
CA GLU A 23 31.79 7.23 -51.24
C GLU A 23 31.32 8.65 -50.90
N ASN A 24 31.19 8.87 -49.59
CA ASN A 24 31.12 10.16 -48.86
C ASN A 24 29.76 10.85 -48.70
N SER A 25 29.00 10.42 -47.68
CA SER A 25 27.95 11.25 -47.05
C SER A 25 28.10 11.43 -45.53
N TRP A 26 29.12 10.85 -44.90
CA TRP A 26 29.26 10.86 -43.43
C TRP A 26 30.05 12.05 -42.85
N SER A 27 30.86 12.75 -43.66
CA SER A 27 31.63 13.91 -43.18
C SER A 27 30.80 15.21 -43.09
N GLY A 28 29.73 15.34 -43.87
CA GLY A 28 28.87 16.53 -43.87
C GLY A 28 27.96 16.65 -42.64
N PHE A 29 27.55 15.52 -42.06
CA PHE A 29 26.59 15.52 -40.95
C PHE A 29 27.24 15.93 -39.62
N CYS A 30 28.49 15.53 -39.36
CA CYS A 30 29.21 15.90 -38.14
C CYS A 30 29.54 17.41 -38.08
N ALA A 31 29.83 18.06 -39.21
CA ALA A 31 30.14 19.49 -39.25
C ALA A 31 28.92 20.40 -39.00
N ALA A 32 27.70 19.93 -39.26
CA ALA A 32 26.48 20.69 -39.02
C ALA A 32 26.08 20.72 -37.54
N VAL A 33 26.32 19.63 -36.80
CA VAL A 33 25.93 19.50 -35.39
C VAL A 33 26.83 20.35 -34.47
N ASP A 34 28.13 20.48 -34.77
CA ASP A 34 29.05 21.33 -34.01
C ASP A 34 28.75 22.83 -34.16
N ARG A 35 28.16 23.25 -35.29
CA ARG A 35 27.81 24.66 -35.53
C ARG A 35 26.59 25.11 -34.73
N VAL A 36 25.64 24.20 -34.47
CA VAL A 36 24.45 24.45 -33.62
C VAL A 36 24.83 24.46 -32.14
N ARG A 37 25.75 23.56 -31.74
CA ARG A 37 26.21 23.45 -30.35
C ARG A 37 26.99 24.68 -29.88
N ARG A 38 27.69 25.36 -30.78
CA ARG A 38 28.40 26.62 -30.51
C ARG A 38 27.50 27.85 -30.39
N TRP A 39 26.30 27.85 -30.97
CA TRP A 39 25.35 28.97 -30.88
C TRP A 39 24.54 28.98 -29.57
N VAL A 40 24.19 27.82 -29.04
CA VAL A 40 23.38 27.70 -27.80
C VAL A 40 24.19 28.03 -26.54
N VAL A 41 25.50 27.80 -26.54
CA VAL A 41 26.38 28.06 -25.38
C VAL A 41 26.67 29.57 -25.20
N TRP A 42 26.63 30.39 -26.24
CA TRP A 42 26.89 31.83 -26.10
C TRP A 42 25.68 32.64 -25.60
N TYR A 43 24.45 32.18 -25.82
CA TYR A 43 23.24 32.89 -25.35
C TYR A 43 22.88 32.62 -23.88
N THR A 44 23.50 31.64 -23.22
CA THR A 44 23.22 31.33 -21.82
C THR A 44 24.17 32.02 -20.82
N VAL A 45 25.28 32.61 -21.30
CA VAL A 45 26.28 33.27 -20.43
C VAL A 45 26.01 34.78 -20.25
N ALA A 46 25.14 35.40 -21.07
CA ALA A 46 24.87 36.84 -20.99
C ALA A 46 23.66 37.24 -20.12
N ALA A 47 22.94 36.28 -19.52
CA ALA A 47 21.75 36.56 -18.70
C ALA A 47 21.96 36.39 -17.19
N VAL A 48 23.21 36.38 -16.73
CA VAL A 48 23.55 36.36 -15.30
C VAL A 48 24.23 37.68 -14.98
N MET A 49 23.46 38.76 -14.76
CA MET A 49 23.76 39.82 -13.80
C MET A 49 22.53 40.74 -13.61
N VAL A 50 22.28 41.07 -12.34
CA VAL A 50 21.30 42.02 -11.80
C VAL A 50 19.88 41.49 -11.61
N VAL A 51 19.74 40.58 -10.66
CA VAL A 51 18.53 40.52 -9.80
C VAL A 51 18.95 41.07 -8.44
N PRO A 52 18.30 42.12 -7.90
CA PRO A 52 18.59 42.63 -6.56
C PRO A 52 18.28 41.54 -5.51
N PRO A 53 18.92 41.56 -4.33
CA PRO A 53 18.60 40.61 -3.28
C PRO A 53 17.20 40.94 -2.74
N ALA A 54 16.18 40.30 -3.30
CA ALA A 54 14.92 40.13 -2.58
C ALA A 54 15.24 39.19 -1.42
N GLY A 55 15.40 39.75 -0.24
CA GLY A 55 15.45 38.98 0.99
C GLY A 55 14.17 38.17 1.08
N ALA A 56 14.26 36.88 0.78
CA ALA A 56 13.26 35.92 1.18
C ALA A 56 13.43 35.72 2.69
N SER A 57 12.90 36.68 3.47
CA SER A 57 12.38 36.35 4.78
C SER A 57 11.39 35.21 4.57
N ALA A 58 11.59 34.11 5.30
CA ALA A 58 10.58 33.09 5.46
C ALA A 58 9.26 33.81 5.77
N ALA A 59 8.34 33.83 4.81
CA ALA A 59 7.00 34.28 5.09
C ALA A 59 6.41 33.18 5.96
N ASP A 60 6.39 33.42 7.27
CA ASP A 60 5.62 32.65 8.22
C ASP A 60 4.23 32.47 7.62
N SER A 61 3.88 31.22 7.32
CA SER A 61 2.50 30.91 6.99
C SER A 61 1.67 31.36 8.19
N PRO A 62 0.60 32.15 8.01
CA PRO A 62 -0.21 32.58 9.15
C PRO A 62 -0.69 31.31 9.86
N GLY A 63 -0.21 31.14 11.09
CA GLY A 63 -0.71 30.11 11.98
C GLY A 63 -2.23 30.25 12.12
N PRO A 64 -2.94 29.17 12.45
CA PRO A 64 -4.36 29.24 12.73
C PRO A 64 -4.62 30.34 13.78
N PRO A 65 -5.74 31.09 13.67
CA PRO A 65 -6.01 32.21 14.55
C PRO A 65 -6.01 31.78 16.02
N ASP A 66 -5.43 32.64 16.87
CA ASP A 66 -5.41 32.52 18.33
C ASP A 66 -6.83 32.65 18.91
N GLY A 67 -7.66 31.65 18.68
CA GLY A 67 -8.90 31.42 19.41
C GLY A 67 -8.60 30.51 20.60
N PRO A 68 -9.30 30.66 21.74
CA PRO A 68 -9.23 29.65 22.78
C PRO A 68 -9.63 28.30 22.15
N ALA A 69 -8.71 27.33 22.21
CA ALA A 69 -8.98 25.97 21.80
C ALA A 69 -10.28 25.54 22.50
N SER A 70 -11.33 25.35 21.71
CA SER A 70 -12.55 24.68 22.17
C SER A 70 -12.12 23.43 22.92
N ALA A 71 -12.52 23.31 24.19
CA ALA A 71 -12.16 22.18 25.03
C ALA A 71 -12.55 20.88 24.29
N TYR A 72 -11.52 20.17 23.82
CA TYR A 72 -11.69 18.88 23.19
C TYR A 72 -12.29 17.92 24.23
N PRO A 73 -13.44 17.27 23.98
CA PRO A 73 -14.17 16.50 24.99
C PRO A 73 -13.49 15.19 25.44
N GLY A 74 -12.18 15.04 25.22
CA GLY A 74 -11.40 13.87 25.57
C GLY A 74 -11.75 12.65 24.72
N TYR A 75 -10.85 11.66 24.75
CA TYR A 75 -11.10 10.33 24.20
C TYR A 75 -12.35 9.71 24.86
N GLN A 76 -13.40 9.44 24.09
CA GLN A 76 -14.67 8.90 24.58
C GLN A 76 -14.83 7.38 24.38
N GLY A 77 -13.75 6.66 24.09
CA GLY A 77 -13.78 5.20 24.00
C GLY A 77 -13.92 4.57 25.39
N ASP A 78 -15.02 3.86 25.64
CA ASP A 78 -15.20 3.03 26.84
C ASP A 78 -14.39 1.71 26.77
N GLY A 79 -13.81 1.40 25.61
CA GLY A 79 -13.07 0.17 25.32
C GLY A 79 -13.97 -1.07 25.15
N ALA A 80 -15.30 -0.90 25.13
CA ALA A 80 -16.26 -2.00 25.03
C ALA A 80 -16.46 -2.50 23.58
N GLY A 81 -16.08 -1.71 22.59
CA GLY A 81 -16.19 -2.03 21.16
C GLY A 81 -15.00 -1.54 20.34
N PHE A 82 -14.99 -1.93 19.07
CA PHE A 82 -14.05 -1.36 18.11
C PHE A 82 -14.43 0.08 17.81
N GLU A 83 -13.44 0.94 17.73
CA GLU A 83 -13.59 2.36 17.42
C GLU A 83 -13.57 2.59 15.91
N PRO A 84 -14.43 3.48 15.38
CA PRO A 84 -14.36 3.86 13.98
C PRO A 84 -13.08 4.66 13.71
N SER A 85 -12.53 4.54 12.49
CA SER A 85 -11.27 5.19 12.12
C SER A 85 -11.31 6.72 12.28
N SER A 86 -12.49 7.33 12.16
CA SER A 86 -12.72 8.76 12.37
C SER A 86 -12.26 9.25 13.75
N GLN A 87 -12.33 8.41 14.79
CA GLN A 87 -11.84 8.74 16.14
C GLN A 87 -10.30 8.89 16.19
N CYS A 88 -9.59 8.23 15.28
CA CYS A 88 -8.15 8.33 15.19
C CYS A 88 -7.70 9.64 14.53
N SER A 89 -8.55 10.23 13.68
CA SER A 89 -8.23 11.43 12.89
C SER A 89 -7.92 12.66 13.73
N ILE A 90 -8.45 12.72 14.96
CA ILE A 90 -8.20 13.82 15.91
C ILE A 90 -6.71 13.96 16.24
N CYS A 91 -6.00 12.84 16.37
CA CYS A 91 -4.60 12.82 16.78
C CYS A 91 -3.67 12.35 15.67
N HIS A 92 -4.15 11.54 14.72
CA HIS A 92 -3.37 10.91 13.66
C HIS A 92 -3.82 11.39 12.28
N GLU A 93 -3.86 12.71 12.09
CA GLU A 93 -4.42 13.38 10.90
C GLU A 93 -3.81 12.84 9.60
N ASN A 94 -2.48 12.79 9.51
CA ASN A 94 -1.76 12.41 8.30
C ASN A 94 -2.02 10.94 7.89
N ILE A 95 -1.90 10.02 8.84
CA ILE A 95 -2.12 8.58 8.58
C ILE A 95 -3.60 8.33 8.29
N HIS A 96 -4.51 8.99 9.00
CA HIS A 96 -5.94 8.87 8.74
C HIS A 96 -6.32 9.38 7.34
N ALA A 97 -5.72 10.49 6.88
CA ALA A 97 -5.94 11.00 5.53
C ALA A 97 -5.48 9.99 4.46
N GLN A 98 -4.30 9.38 4.64
CA GLN A 98 -3.81 8.32 3.74
C GLN A 98 -4.71 7.07 3.78
N PHE A 99 -5.09 6.64 4.98
CA PHE A 99 -5.96 5.48 5.20
C PHE A 99 -7.32 5.66 4.55
N SER A 100 -7.95 6.83 4.74
CA SER A 100 -9.28 7.15 4.18
C SER A 100 -9.32 7.02 2.66
N GLU A 101 -8.19 7.22 2.00
CA GLU A 101 -8.09 7.04 0.55
C GLU A 101 -7.85 5.60 0.09
N SER A 102 -7.43 4.72 1.01
CA SER A 102 -7.04 3.35 0.72
C SER A 102 -8.22 2.42 0.40
N MET A 103 -7.88 1.29 -0.22
CA MET A 103 -8.83 0.20 -0.40
C MET A 103 -9.16 -0.55 0.90
N HIS A 104 -8.40 -0.37 1.97
CA HIS A 104 -8.73 -0.92 3.29
C HIS A 104 -9.95 -0.21 3.87
N ALA A 105 -9.93 1.13 3.89
CA ALA A 105 -11.08 1.94 4.30
C ALA A 105 -12.31 1.66 3.42
N LYS A 106 -12.11 1.53 2.10
CA LYS A 106 -13.18 1.34 1.10
C LYS A 106 -13.52 -0.13 0.82
N SER A 107 -13.02 -1.07 1.62
CA SER A 107 -13.02 -2.51 1.26
C SER A 107 -14.42 -3.12 1.10
N TYR A 108 -15.38 -2.75 1.95
CA TYR A 108 -16.78 -3.17 1.85
C TYR A 108 -17.63 -2.34 0.89
N GLU A 109 -17.29 -1.06 0.72
CA GLU A 109 -17.99 -0.16 -0.18
C GLU A 109 -17.56 -0.29 -1.63
N ASN A 110 -16.40 -0.92 -1.87
CA ASN A 110 -15.83 -1.11 -3.19
C ASN A 110 -16.88 -1.69 -4.17
N PRO A 111 -17.16 -1.02 -5.30
CA PRO A 111 -18.21 -1.46 -6.22
C PRO A 111 -18.03 -2.87 -6.79
N PHE A 112 -16.78 -3.30 -7.00
CA PHE A 112 -16.48 -4.65 -7.48
C PHE A 112 -16.76 -5.70 -6.40
N PHE A 113 -16.28 -5.47 -5.18
CA PHE A 113 -16.61 -6.33 -4.03
C PHE A 113 -18.12 -6.43 -3.85
N ARG A 114 -18.84 -5.29 -3.86
CA ARG A 114 -20.29 -5.27 -3.69
C ARG A 114 -21.00 -6.05 -4.78
N ALA A 115 -20.57 -5.93 -6.03
CA ALA A 115 -21.12 -6.72 -7.13
C ALA A 115 -20.87 -8.22 -6.93
N ALA A 116 -19.63 -8.62 -6.66
CA ALA A 116 -19.28 -10.03 -6.43
C ALA A 116 -20.03 -10.61 -5.22
N PHE A 117 -20.10 -9.88 -4.12
CA PHE A 117 -20.72 -10.35 -2.89
C PHE A 117 -22.26 -10.35 -2.97
N PHE A 118 -22.88 -9.20 -3.25
CA PHE A 118 -24.34 -9.06 -3.19
C PHE A 118 -25.07 -9.58 -4.42
N LYS A 119 -24.45 -9.54 -5.61
CA LYS A 119 -25.10 -9.95 -6.87
C LYS A 119 -24.74 -11.37 -7.30
N VAL A 120 -23.64 -11.95 -6.80
CA VAL A 120 -23.21 -13.30 -7.17
C VAL A 120 -23.20 -14.25 -6.00
N LEU A 121 -22.41 -13.97 -4.95
CA LEU A 121 -22.22 -14.92 -3.85
C LEU A 121 -23.48 -15.08 -2.99
N LEU A 122 -24.11 -13.99 -2.56
CA LEU A 122 -25.29 -14.07 -1.70
C LEU A 122 -26.51 -14.75 -2.38
N PRO A 123 -26.84 -14.48 -3.66
CA PRO A 123 -27.88 -15.23 -4.36
C PRO A 123 -27.59 -16.73 -4.40
N ARG A 124 -26.36 -17.12 -4.79
CA ARG A 124 -25.94 -18.53 -4.78
C ARG A 124 -26.00 -19.15 -3.39
N HIS A 125 -25.63 -18.41 -2.36
CA HIS A 125 -25.69 -18.86 -0.98
C HIS A 125 -27.13 -19.10 -0.48
N ARG A 126 -28.13 -18.39 -1.02
CA ARG A 126 -29.55 -18.64 -0.71
C ARG A 126 -30.03 -19.97 -1.29
N GLU A 127 -29.51 -20.34 -2.46
CA GLU A 127 -29.80 -21.62 -3.13
C GLU A 127 -28.96 -22.77 -2.54
N ASP A 128 -27.71 -22.50 -2.17
CA ASP A 128 -26.75 -23.46 -1.63
C ASP A 128 -26.15 -22.96 -0.30
N ARG A 129 -26.69 -23.48 0.80
CA ARG A 129 -26.23 -23.15 2.16
C ARG A 129 -24.82 -23.67 2.46
N THR A 130 -24.25 -24.57 1.65
CA THR A 130 -22.86 -25.00 1.82
C THR A 130 -21.86 -23.86 1.55
N LEU A 131 -22.30 -22.75 0.95
CA LEU A 131 -21.52 -21.52 0.74
C LEU A 131 -21.48 -20.58 1.95
N THR A 132 -21.98 -21.00 3.11
CA THR A 132 -22.00 -20.16 4.33
C THR A 132 -20.59 -19.69 4.70
N GLY A 133 -19.60 -20.59 4.63
CA GLY A 133 -18.21 -20.29 4.95
C GLY A 133 -17.59 -19.29 3.97
N GLU A 134 -17.92 -19.40 2.68
CA GLU A 134 -17.49 -18.44 1.66
C GLU A 134 -18.05 -17.05 1.91
N ALA A 135 -19.37 -16.94 2.15
CA ALA A 135 -20.00 -15.67 2.44
C ALA A 135 -19.41 -15.03 3.71
N ALA A 136 -19.16 -15.84 4.74
CA ALA A 136 -18.52 -15.41 5.98
C ALA A 136 -17.09 -14.92 5.74
N GLY A 137 -16.28 -15.67 4.98
CA GLY A 137 -14.90 -15.33 4.68
C GLY A 137 -14.74 -14.02 3.90
N CYS A 138 -15.68 -13.68 3.01
CA CYS A 138 -15.65 -12.38 2.32
C CYS A 138 -15.73 -11.22 3.31
N ILE A 139 -16.66 -11.28 4.26
CA ILE A 139 -16.89 -10.24 5.25
C ILE A 139 -15.79 -10.23 6.32
N ALA A 140 -15.23 -11.39 6.64
CA ALA A 140 -14.11 -11.50 7.55
C ALA A 140 -12.88 -10.67 7.12
N CYS A 141 -12.64 -10.51 5.81
CA CYS A 141 -11.56 -9.65 5.32
C CYS A 141 -12.02 -8.24 4.92
N HIS A 142 -13.24 -8.09 4.39
CA HIS A 142 -13.70 -6.80 3.82
C HIS A 142 -14.50 -5.92 4.80
N ALA A 143 -15.02 -6.48 5.89
CA ALA A 143 -15.67 -5.74 6.97
C ALA A 143 -15.40 -6.46 8.31
N PRO A 144 -14.12 -6.61 8.70
CA PRO A 144 -13.72 -7.48 9.81
C PRO A 144 -14.31 -7.09 11.17
N VAL A 145 -14.58 -5.80 11.41
CA VAL A 145 -15.26 -5.35 12.63
C VAL A 145 -16.68 -5.91 12.66
N MET A 146 -17.44 -5.77 11.57
CA MET A 146 -18.78 -6.34 11.45
C MET A 146 -18.73 -7.86 11.62
N TYR A 147 -17.78 -8.55 10.98
CA TYR A 147 -17.60 -9.99 11.13
C TYR A 147 -17.43 -10.41 12.60
N THR A 148 -16.57 -9.69 13.32
CA THR A 148 -16.24 -9.97 14.72
C THR A 148 -17.43 -9.71 15.62
N GLN A 149 -18.11 -8.57 15.45
CA GLN A 149 -19.33 -8.22 16.21
C GLN A 149 -20.46 -9.22 15.98
N MET A 150 -20.62 -9.73 14.76
CA MET A 150 -21.61 -10.76 14.43
C MET A 150 -21.19 -12.18 14.84
N LYS A 151 -20.04 -12.35 15.51
CA LYS A 151 -19.47 -13.65 15.91
C LYS A 151 -19.37 -14.62 14.73
N GLY A 152 -18.93 -14.11 13.58
CA GLY A 152 -18.76 -14.87 12.34
C GLY A 152 -20.06 -15.23 11.61
N LYS A 153 -21.21 -14.71 12.04
CA LYS A 153 -22.51 -14.96 11.37
C LYS A 153 -22.76 -13.90 10.29
N THR A 154 -23.20 -14.32 9.10
CA THR A 154 -23.47 -13.42 7.96
C THR A 154 -24.95 -13.12 7.70
N VAL A 155 -25.83 -13.57 8.60
CA VAL A 155 -27.25 -13.81 8.27
C VAL A 155 -28.10 -12.53 8.14
N SER A 156 -27.54 -11.34 8.36
CA SER A 156 -28.31 -10.09 8.31
C SER A 156 -27.42 -8.88 8.01
N ILE A 157 -26.80 -8.85 6.83
CA ILE A 157 -26.17 -7.63 6.35
C ILE A 157 -27.27 -6.72 5.77
N LYS A 158 -28.07 -6.12 6.65
CA LYS A 158 -28.73 -4.84 6.36
C LYS A 158 -27.71 -3.79 6.76
N SER A 159 -27.02 -3.18 5.79
CA SER A 159 -26.02 -2.14 6.07
C SER A 159 -26.65 -0.77 5.88
N ASP A 160 -27.11 -0.20 6.98
CA ASP A 160 -27.48 1.21 7.14
C ASP A 160 -26.71 1.89 8.30
N GLY A 161 -25.73 1.18 8.91
CA GLY A 161 -24.81 1.74 9.89
C GLY A 161 -23.56 2.35 9.25
N PRO A 162 -23.21 3.63 9.54
CA PRO A 162 -22.27 4.40 8.70
C PRO A 162 -20.76 4.24 8.96
N ASP A 163 -20.28 3.50 9.97
CA ASP A 163 -18.92 3.79 10.49
C ASP A 163 -17.94 2.61 10.67
N LEU A 164 -18.30 1.38 10.31
CA LEU A 164 -17.43 0.20 10.52
C LEU A 164 -17.43 -0.77 9.33
N GLY A 165 -17.64 -0.22 8.13
CA GLY A 165 -17.76 -1.01 6.91
C GLY A 165 -16.42 -1.56 6.44
N GLY A 166 -15.33 -0.84 6.61
CA GLY A 166 -14.03 -1.21 6.06
C GLY A 166 -13.16 -2.04 7.00
N VAL A 167 -11.87 -2.12 6.65
CA VAL A 167 -10.81 -2.57 7.53
C VAL A 167 -10.36 -1.36 8.35
N GLU A 168 -11.03 -1.13 9.47
CA GLU A 168 -10.81 0.05 10.33
C GLU A 168 -9.40 0.10 10.94
N CYS A 169 -8.91 1.32 11.25
CA CYS A 169 -7.67 1.56 11.99
C CYS A 169 -7.62 0.69 13.26
N ASP A 170 -8.70 0.74 14.05
CA ASP A 170 -8.75 0.04 15.32
C ASP A 170 -8.68 -1.48 15.12
N PHE A 171 -9.35 -2.03 14.10
CA PHE A 171 -9.28 -3.46 13.83
C PHE A 171 -7.84 -3.94 13.63
N CYS A 172 -7.10 -3.33 12.69
CA CYS A 172 -5.71 -3.70 12.42
C CYS A 172 -4.83 -3.53 13.66
N HIS A 173 -5.02 -2.45 14.42
CA HIS A 173 -4.27 -2.17 15.63
C HIS A 173 -4.75 -2.96 16.86
N ARG A 174 -5.74 -3.85 16.72
CA ARG A 174 -6.23 -4.73 17.78
C ARG A 174 -6.02 -6.21 17.48
N ILE A 175 -5.42 -6.55 16.34
CA ILE A 175 -4.95 -7.91 16.05
C ILE A 175 -3.76 -8.23 16.97
N SER A 176 -3.95 -9.19 17.86
CA SER A 176 -2.90 -9.68 18.77
C SER A 176 -2.20 -10.95 18.26
N GLY A 177 -2.76 -11.58 17.23
CA GLY A 177 -2.25 -12.84 16.69
C GLY A 177 -3.15 -13.42 15.61
N TYR A 178 -2.90 -14.67 15.26
CA TYR A 178 -3.74 -15.47 14.39
C TYR A 178 -3.76 -16.94 14.86
N LYS A 179 -4.74 -17.72 14.40
CA LYS A 179 -4.95 -19.12 14.78
C LYS A 179 -4.34 -20.07 13.76
N GLY A 180 -3.68 -21.12 14.23
CA GLY A 180 -3.00 -22.09 13.36
C GLY A 180 -1.54 -21.73 13.15
N GLU A 181 -0.87 -22.49 12.29
CA GLU A 181 0.57 -22.36 12.03
C GLU A 181 0.91 -21.22 11.07
N GLU A 182 0.00 -20.88 10.16
CA GLU A 182 0.22 -19.90 9.09
C GLU A 182 -0.92 -18.87 9.02
N PRO A 183 -0.64 -17.61 8.66
CA PRO A 183 -1.66 -16.58 8.50
C PRO A 183 -2.47 -16.80 7.22
N GLY A 184 -3.79 -16.63 7.30
CA GLY A 184 -4.66 -16.71 6.14
C GLY A 184 -6.13 -16.97 6.47
N SER A 185 -6.98 -16.77 5.47
CA SER A 185 -8.42 -17.02 5.55
C SER A 185 -9.10 -16.36 6.75
N ALA A 186 -8.67 -15.13 7.09
CA ALA A 186 -9.18 -14.36 8.21
C ALA A 186 -9.05 -15.03 9.58
N ASN A 187 -7.97 -15.80 9.79
CA ASN A 187 -7.69 -16.49 11.06
C ASN A 187 -7.19 -15.58 12.19
N TYR A 188 -7.45 -14.26 12.15
CA TYR A 188 -6.99 -13.32 13.18
C TYR A 188 -7.55 -13.61 14.57
N VAL A 189 -6.80 -13.18 15.59
CA VAL A 189 -7.25 -12.98 16.96
C VAL A 189 -7.27 -11.47 17.18
N ALA A 190 -8.47 -10.88 17.26
CA ALA A 190 -8.66 -9.45 17.43
C ALA A 190 -9.81 -9.22 18.42
N GLU A 191 -9.56 -8.38 19.41
CA GLU A 191 -10.52 -8.05 20.47
C GLU A 191 -10.55 -6.53 20.64
N PRO A 192 -11.70 -5.89 20.89
CA PRO A 192 -11.75 -4.46 21.18
C PRO A 192 -10.92 -4.11 22.43
N GLY A 193 -10.56 -2.84 22.57
CA GLY A 193 -9.87 -2.38 23.76
C GLY A 193 -9.10 -1.08 23.57
N ARG A 194 -8.67 -0.50 24.69
CA ARG A 194 -7.97 0.79 24.70
C ARG A 194 -6.60 0.73 24.04
N GLN A 195 -5.85 -0.35 24.24
CA GLN A 195 -4.49 -0.49 23.72
C GLN A 195 -4.48 -0.78 22.22
N LYS A 196 -3.62 -0.09 21.47
CA LYS A 196 -3.40 -0.21 20.03
C LYS A 196 -1.98 -0.74 19.78
N PHE A 197 -1.89 -1.88 19.12
CA PHE A 197 -0.64 -2.55 18.78
C PHE A 197 0.05 -1.86 17.62
N GLY A 198 1.32 -1.50 17.76
CA GLY A 198 2.09 -0.80 16.73
C GLY A 198 3.50 -1.37 16.55
N PRO A 199 4.19 -0.96 15.47
CA PRO A 199 5.51 -1.46 15.12
C PRO A 199 6.66 -0.84 15.93
N PHE A 200 6.37 0.13 16.80
CA PHE A 200 7.39 0.90 17.49
C PHE A 200 7.71 0.30 18.84
N ALA A 201 8.99 0.08 19.13
CA ALA A 201 9.49 -0.50 20.37
C ALA A 201 9.41 0.49 21.57
N GLN A 202 8.26 1.14 21.74
CA GLN A 202 7.94 1.99 22.88
C GLN A 202 6.51 1.68 23.32
N THR A 203 6.20 1.88 24.59
CA THR A 203 4.82 1.82 25.09
C THR A 203 4.47 3.17 25.67
N SER A 204 3.23 3.63 25.48
CA SER A 204 2.75 4.87 26.10
C SER A 204 1.54 4.59 27.00
N ASP A 205 1.29 5.54 27.90
CA ASP A 205 0.15 5.59 28.80
C ASP A 205 -1.18 5.91 28.10
N TRP A 206 -1.15 6.44 26.88
CA TRP A 206 -2.34 6.74 26.09
C TRP A 206 -3.02 5.46 25.59
N HIS A 207 -2.35 4.78 24.67
CA HIS A 207 -2.86 3.57 24.05
C HIS A 207 -1.80 2.75 23.28
N HIS A 208 -0.59 3.25 23.04
CA HIS A 208 0.35 2.54 22.17
C HIS A 208 1.03 1.38 22.89
N VAL A 209 1.02 0.19 22.28
CA VAL A 209 1.71 -1.02 22.74
C VAL A 209 2.52 -1.60 21.59
N TYR A 210 3.79 -1.94 21.82
CA TYR A 210 4.59 -2.62 20.82
C TYR A 210 4.04 -4.02 20.51
N SER A 211 4.03 -4.40 19.24
CA SER A 211 3.78 -5.77 18.79
C SER A 211 4.70 -6.11 17.63
N GLU A 212 5.46 -7.19 17.78
CA GLU A 212 6.30 -7.72 16.69
C GLU A 212 5.46 -8.08 15.47
N LEU A 213 4.24 -8.59 15.65
CA LEU A 213 3.34 -8.92 14.53
C LEU A 213 3.10 -7.71 13.60
N GLN A 214 3.09 -6.48 14.14
CA GLN A 214 2.91 -5.26 13.35
C GLN A 214 4.12 -4.92 12.47
N THR A 215 5.27 -5.57 12.69
CA THR A 215 6.48 -5.44 11.87
C THR A 215 6.68 -6.60 10.90
N ARG A 216 5.77 -7.57 10.86
CA ARG A 216 5.90 -8.81 10.07
C ARG A 216 4.81 -8.88 9.00
N SER A 217 5.12 -9.48 7.85
CA SER A 217 4.18 -9.64 6.72
C SER A 217 2.98 -10.53 7.07
N GLU A 218 3.13 -11.32 8.13
CA GLU A 218 2.15 -12.22 8.70
C GLU A 218 0.83 -11.50 8.99
N ILE A 219 0.86 -10.25 9.48
CA ILE A 219 -0.35 -9.46 9.73
C ILE A 219 -1.14 -9.19 8.44
N CYS A 220 -0.43 -8.98 7.32
CA CYS A 220 -1.04 -8.80 6.00
C CYS A 220 -1.56 -10.15 5.48
N GLY A 221 -0.81 -11.23 5.71
CA GLY A 221 -1.14 -12.58 5.28
C GLY A 221 -2.46 -13.13 5.81
N ILE A 222 -2.90 -12.65 6.98
CA ILE A 222 -4.21 -13.01 7.57
C ILE A 222 -5.35 -12.83 6.56
N CYS A 223 -5.31 -11.74 5.78
CA CYS A 223 -6.32 -11.41 4.78
C CYS A 223 -5.82 -11.63 3.34
N HIS A 224 -4.52 -11.44 3.09
CA HIS A 224 -3.89 -11.59 1.77
C HIS A 224 -3.39 -13.01 1.48
N ASN A 225 -4.00 -14.00 2.12
CA ASN A 225 -3.87 -15.41 1.79
C ASN A 225 -5.21 -16.09 2.04
N ARG A 226 -5.79 -16.79 1.07
CA ARG A 226 -7.11 -17.43 1.22
C ARG A 226 -7.23 -18.71 0.43
N THR A 227 -7.72 -19.73 1.12
CA THR A 227 -8.06 -21.03 0.55
C THR A 227 -9.59 -21.19 0.56
N ASN A 228 -10.16 -21.72 -0.53
CA ASN A 228 -11.58 -22.03 -0.58
C ASN A 228 -11.90 -23.40 0.08
N ARG A 229 -13.18 -23.74 0.22
CA ARG A 229 -13.59 -25.04 0.81
C ARG A 229 -13.09 -26.29 0.10
N HIS A 230 -12.60 -26.16 -1.14
CA HIS A 230 -12.06 -27.26 -1.93
C HIS A 230 -10.54 -27.40 -1.76
N GLY A 231 -9.92 -26.62 -0.86
CA GLY A 231 -8.48 -26.64 -0.63
C GLY A 231 -7.68 -25.88 -1.69
N LEU A 232 -8.34 -25.15 -2.59
CA LEU A 232 -7.65 -24.34 -3.60
C LEU A 232 -7.33 -22.96 -3.04
N GLU A 233 -6.07 -22.56 -3.12
CA GLU A 233 -5.62 -21.19 -2.83
C GLU A 233 -6.14 -20.26 -3.93
N ILE A 234 -7.02 -19.34 -3.56
CA ILE A 234 -7.64 -18.37 -4.47
C ILE A 234 -7.04 -16.96 -4.31
N ILE A 235 -6.33 -16.74 -3.21
CA ILE A 235 -5.48 -15.58 -2.95
C ILE A 235 -4.21 -16.16 -2.34
N SER A 236 -3.09 -16.02 -3.03
CA SER A 236 -1.81 -16.65 -2.70
C SER A 236 -0.72 -15.63 -2.38
N THR A 237 -1.06 -14.35 -2.20
CA THR A 237 -0.08 -13.26 -2.13
C THR A 237 0.93 -13.45 -1.00
N TYR A 238 0.49 -13.89 0.18
CA TYR A 238 1.42 -14.17 1.28
C TYR A 238 2.31 -15.38 0.99
N THR A 239 1.74 -16.47 0.48
CA THR A 239 2.50 -17.66 0.07
C THR A 239 3.56 -17.30 -0.98
N GLU A 240 3.18 -16.55 -2.01
CA GLU A 240 4.08 -16.06 -3.05
C GLU A 240 5.20 -15.18 -2.47
N TRP A 241 4.86 -14.25 -1.57
CA TRP A 241 5.86 -13.43 -0.87
C TRP A 241 6.83 -14.29 -0.07
N ARG A 242 6.33 -15.24 0.72
CA ARG A 242 7.11 -16.13 1.59
C ARG A 242 8.11 -16.97 0.79
N GLU A 243 7.73 -17.40 -0.40
CA GLU A 243 8.58 -18.19 -1.30
C GLU A 243 9.53 -17.33 -2.15
N SER A 244 9.27 -16.02 -2.24
CA SER A 244 10.03 -15.09 -3.05
C SER A 244 11.42 -14.76 -2.47
N ARG A 245 12.22 -14.03 -3.26
CA ARG A 245 13.48 -13.44 -2.77
C ARG A 245 13.26 -12.40 -1.66
N TYR A 246 12.08 -11.77 -1.56
CA TYR A 246 11.86 -10.69 -0.61
C TYR A 246 11.85 -11.23 0.82
N ALA A 247 11.10 -12.30 1.08
CA ALA A 247 11.12 -12.99 2.37
C ALA A 247 12.53 -13.52 2.72
N LYS A 248 13.28 -14.05 1.74
CA LYS A 248 14.67 -14.52 1.94
C LYS A 248 15.64 -13.41 2.36
N HIS A 249 15.33 -12.15 2.05
CA HIS A 249 16.12 -10.98 2.45
C HIS A 249 15.44 -10.17 3.57
N ASP A 250 14.46 -10.77 4.26
CA ASP A 250 13.67 -10.14 5.33
C ASP A 250 13.00 -8.81 4.94
N ILE A 251 12.65 -8.66 3.66
CA ILE A 251 11.88 -7.51 3.16
C ILE A 251 10.40 -7.80 3.37
N GLN A 252 9.79 -7.06 4.28
CA GLN A 252 8.40 -7.25 4.69
C GLN A 252 7.42 -6.48 3.78
N CYS A 253 6.14 -6.84 3.81
CA CYS A 253 5.08 -6.13 3.07
C CYS A 253 5.10 -4.63 3.37
N GLN A 254 5.29 -4.26 4.64
CA GLN A 254 5.34 -2.90 5.13
C GLN A 254 6.48 -2.07 4.51
N ASP A 255 7.58 -2.71 4.13
CA ASP A 255 8.79 -2.05 3.60
C ASP A 255 8.57 -1.50 2.18
N CYS A 256 7.53 -1.96 1.49
CA CYS A 256 7.06 -1.34 0.26
C CYS A 256 5.74 -0.59 0.51
N HIS A 257 4.75 -1.26 1.12
CA HIS A 257 3.37 -0.77 1.14
C HIS A 257 3.03 0.22 2.26
N MET A 258 3.89 0.37 3.26
CA MET A 258 3.72 1.31 4.38
C MET A 258 4.91 2.27 4.44
N THR A 259 5.27 2.82 3.29
CA THR A 259 6.37 3.77 3.09
C THR A 259 5.87 5.01 2.37
N VAL A 260 6.64 6.10 2.37
CA VAL A 260 6.25 7.32 1.65
C VAL A 260 6.22 7.13 0.13
N GLN A 261 6.97 6.16 -0.39
CA GLN A 261 7.17 5.98 -1.83
C GLN A 261 6.37 4.82 -2.42
N GLY A 262 5.98 3.83 -1.60
CA GLY A 262 5.33 2.62 -2.10
C GLY A 262 6.30 1.59 -2.68
N PHE A 263 7.62 1.86 -2.65
CA PHE A 263 8.67 0.99 -3.20
C PHE A 263 10.02 1.23 -2.49
N LEU A 264 10.97 0.31 -2.72
CA LEU A 264 12.33 0.40 -2.18
C LEU A 264 13.19 1.38 -2.99
N THR A 265 13.82 2.34 -2.33
CA THR A 265 14.86 3.20 -2.92
C THR A 265 16.23 2.64 -2.62
N ALA A 266 17.01 2.36 -3.68
CA ALA A 266 18.32 1.72 -3.57
C ALA A 266 18.30 0.43 -2.72
N GLY A 267 17.22 -0.35 -2.82
CA GLY A 267 17.02 -1.59 -2.07
C GLY A 267 16.61 -1.42 -0.61
N LYS A 268 16.26 -0.19 -0.17
CA LYS A 268 15.83 0.09 1.21
C LYS A 268 14.47 0.78 1.26
N PRO A 269 13.65 0.51 2.28
CA PRO A 269 12.42 1.27 2.52
C PRO A 269 12.73 2.72 2.90
N VAL A 270 11.84 3.64 2.51
CA VAL A 270 11.89 5.05 2.93
C VAL A 270 10.60 5.37 3.66
N TYR A 271 10.67 5.45 4.99
CA TYR A 271 9.49 5.77 5.81
C TYR A 271 9.33 7.28 5.96
N ALA A 272 8.11 7.69 6.32
CA ALA A 272 7.91 9.04 6.79
C ALA A 272 8.66 9.22 8.13
N SER A 273 9.09 10.45 8.41
CA SER A 273 9.65 10.82 9.71
C SER A 273 8.76 11.89 10.36
N GLY A 274 8.94 12.10 11.66
CA GLY A 274 8.19 13.10 12.41
C GLY A 274 7.41 12.50 13.58
N ARG A 275 6.33 13.16 13.98
CA ARG A 275 5.47 12.70 15.07
C ARG A 275 4.31 11.86 14.54
N ALA A 276 4.09 10.71 15.18
CA ALA A 276 2.98 9.83 14.85
C ALA A 276 1.63 10.46 15.18
N SER A 277 1.55 11.25 16.26
CA SER A 277 0.37 12.07 16.57
C SER A 277 0.69 13.57 16.56
N GLN A 278 -0.29 14.35 16.09
CA GLN A 278 -0.24 15.82 15.99
C GLN A 278 -0.91 16.52 17.18
N ASN A 279 -1.21 15.79 18.27
CA ASN A 279 -1.91 16.35 19.43
C ASN A 279 -1.09 17.48 20.09
N VAL A 280 -1.76 18.61 20.37
CA VAL A 280 -1.21 19.79 21.04
C VAL A 280 -1.07 19.63 22.56
N LEU A 281 -1.80 18.70 23.17
CA LEU A 281 -1.79 18.46 24.63
C LEU A 281 -0.79 17.39 25.05
N THR A 282 -0.38 16.49 24.16
CA THR A 282 0.65 15.49 24.43
C THR A 282 1.56 15.26 23.23
N PHE A 283 2.86 15.40 23.50
CA PHE A 283 3.88 15.28 22.47
C PHE A 283 4.21 13.79 22.26
N SER A 284 3.77 13.24 21.13
CA SER A 284 4.40 12.02 20.62
C SER A 284 5.88 12.28 20.34
N PRO A 285 6.78 11.35 20.71
CA PRO A 285 8.18 11.43 20.33
C PRO A 285 8.30 11.54 18.81
N GLU A 286 9.27 12.33 18.36
CA GLU A 286 9.68 12.32 16.97
C GLU A 286 10.37 11.00 16.65
N ARG A 287 10.11 10.47 15.47
CA ARG A 287 10.65 9.20 15.01
C ARG A 287 11.26 9.36 13.63
N GLU A 288 12.35 8.64 13.40
CA GLU A 288 12.97 8.51 12.08
C GLU A 288 12.12 7.65 11.12
N ARG A 289 11.19 6.87 11.68
CA ARG A 289 10.22 6.03 10.97
C ARG A 289 8.83 6.23 11.58
N LEU A 290 7.84 6.54 10.74
CA LEU A 290 6.40 6.57 11.02
C LEU A 290 5.68 5.44 10.31
#